data_AF-A0AA42X9Y4-F1
#
_entry.id   AF-A0AA42X9Y4-F1
#
_cell.length_a   1.000
_cell.length_b   1.000
_cell.length_c   1.000
_cell.angle_alpha   90.00
_cell.angle_beta   90.00
_cell.angle_gamma   90.00
#
_symmetry.space_group_name_H-M   'P 1'
#
loop_
_entity.id
_entity.type
_entity.pdbx_description
1 polymer ?
#
loop_
_entity_poly.entity_id
_entity_poly.type
_entity_poly.pdbx_seq_one_letter_code
_entity_poly.pdbx_strand_id
1 'polypeptide(L)'
;MPEGEQIASAIPGGGPTARTIRFGVKQIDSQLRLPYIRKDVRQEVERRAPRAQDGRPIDPNTNRPIDGKPDLGHKTGNEHRTEAASAKSEGLAQKQFNDRMNNPDKYQLEDPSSNRSHRFEKKP
;
A
#
# COMPACT_ATOMS: atom_id res chain seq x y z
N MET A 1 -24.12 43.93 -48.26
CA MET A 1 -24.07 43.08 -47.05
C MET A 1 -24.21 44.01 -45.86
N PRO A 2 -25.10 43.69 -44.91
CA PRO A 2 -25.79 44.66 -44.04
C PRO A 2 -25.01 45.10 -42.80
N GLU A 3 -25.66 46.04 -42.12
CA GLU A 3 -25.35 46.86 -40.95
C GLU A 3 -25.48 46.14 -39.59
N GLY A 4 -25.04 46.83 -38.53
CA GLY A 4 -25.51 46.66 -37.13
C GLY A 4 -24.73 45.61 -36.32
N GLU A 5 -24.48 45.75 -35.02
CA GLU A 5 -24.89 46.70 -34.00
C GLU A 5 -24.06 46.35 -32.74
N GLN A 6 -23.54 47.35 -32.02
CA GLN A 6 -23.08 47.14 -30.64
C GLN A 6 -24.31 47.04 -29.73
N ILE A 7 -24.44 45.96 -28.95
CA ILE A 7 -25.25 45.98 -27.74
C ILE A 7 -24.55 45.26 -26.59
N ALA A 8 -24.10 46.05 -25.62
CA ALA A 8 -23.93 45.60 -24.25
C ALA A 8 -25.32 45.33 -23.66
N SER A 9 -25.50 44.15 -23.06
CA SER A 9 -26.63 43.90 -22.16
C SER A 9 -26.11 43.26 -20.89
N ALA A 10 -25.94 44.09 -19.87
CA ALA A 10 -25.96 43.64 -18.49
C ALA A 10 -27.36 43.07 -18.18
N ILE A 11 -27.40 41.88 -17.59
CA ILE A 11 -28.56 41.42 -16.82
C ILE A 11 -28.07 41.19 -15.38
N PRO A 12 -28.66 41.87 -14.38
CA PRO A 12 -28.43 41.60 -12.97
C PRO A 12 -29.33 40.44 -12.53
N GLY A 13 -28.76 39.45 -11.85
CA GLY A 13 -29.50 38.31 -11.37
C GLY A 13 -28.78 37.60 -10.23
N GLY A 14 -28.94 38.12 -9.02
CA GLY A 14 -28.59 37.41 -7.80
C GLY A 14 -29.40 36.11 -7.68
N GLY A 15 -28.68 34.99 -7.62
CA GLY A 15 -29.17 33.65 -7.31
C GLY A 15 -28.12 32.95 -6.46
N PRO A 16 -28.52 32.04 -5.57
CA PRO A 16 -27.99 31.96 -4.21
C PRO A 16 -26.51 31.61 -4.19
N THR A 17 -25.80 32.33 -3.30
CA THR A 17 -24.52 31.95 -2.73
C THR A 17 -24.44 30.44 -2.61
N ALA A 18 -23.60 29.82 -3.44
CA ALA A 18 -23.21 28.44 -3.25
C ALA A 18 -22.57 28.37 -1.88
N ARG A 19 -23.39 27.99 -0.88
CA ARG A 19 -22.96 27.57 0.43
C ARG A 19 -21.93 26.49 0.13
N THR A 20 -20.66 26.89 0.20
CA THR A 20 -19.57 25.93 0.30
C THR A 20 -19.87 25.19 1.58
N ILE A 21 -20.56 24.05 1.47
CA ILE A 21 -20.55 23.07 2.51
C ILE A 21 -19.09 22.65 2.53
N ARG A 22 -18.32 23.31 3.39
CA ARG A 22 -17.07 22.77 3.90
C ARG A 22 -17.52 21.54 4.67
N PHE A 23 -17.73 20.44 3.94
CA PHE A 23 -17.67 19.12 4.53
C PHE A 23 -16.29 19.12 5.17
N GLY A 24 -16.27 19.27 6.49
CA GLY A 24 -15.05 19.16 7.26
C GLY A 24 -14.47 17.82 6.90
N VAL A 25 -13.48 17.81 6.01
CA VAL A 25 -12.62 16.66 5.83
C VAL A 25 -11.87 16.64 7.15
N LYS A 26 -12.42 15.92 8.11
CA LYS A 26 -11.67 15.41 9.23
C LYS A 26 -10.57 14.60 8.57
N GLN A 27 -9.42 15.25 8.31
CA GLN A 27 -8.20 14.57 7.93
C GLN A 27 -7.82 13.74 9.14
N ILE A 28 -8.50 12.61 9.30
CA ILE A 28 -7.87 11.45 9.88
C ILE A 28 -6.80 11.09 8.86
N ASP A 29 -5.57 11.52 9.14
CA ASP A 29 -4.33 10.93 8.66
C ASP A 29 -4.34 9.43 9.03
N SER A 30 -5.29 8.69 8.48
CA SER A 30 -5.44 7.27 8.64
C SER A 30 -4.40 6.67 7.72
N GLN A 31 -3.20 6.49 8.28
CA GLN A 31 -2.16 5.69 7.68
C GLN A 31 -2.80 4.45 7.05
N LEU A 32 -2.49 4.18 5.77
CA LEU A 32 -3.09 3.09 5.02
C LEU A 32 -2.96 1.80 5.83
N ARG A 33 -4.09 1.13 6.08
CA ARG A 33 -4.15 -0.04 6.97
C ARG A 33 -3.38 -1.20 6.37
N LEU A 34 -2.91 -2.10 7.23
CA LEU A 34 -2.29 -3.34 6.77
C LEU A 34 -3.28 -4.12 5.89
N PRO A 35 -2.88 -4.49 4.67
CA PRO A 35 -3.71 -5.27 3.78
C PRO A 35 -3.71 -6.74 4.18
N TYR A 36 -4.83 -7.40 3.93
CA TYR A 36 -4.88 -8.85 3.92
C TYR A 36 -4.13 -9.38 2.70
N ILE A 37 -3.14 -10.24 2.94
CA ILE A 37 -2.37 -10.90 1.88
C ILE A 37 -3.12 -12.16 1.44
N ARG A 38 -3.44 -12.20 0.14
CA ARG A 38 -4.24 -13.26 -0.46
C ARG A 38 -3.47 -14.58 -0.48
N LYS A 39 -4.23 -15.68 -0.54
CA LYS A 39 -3.70 -17.04 -0.46
C LYS A 39 -2.80 -17.40 -1.64
N ASP A 40 -3.13 -16.92 -2.83
CA ASP A 40 -2.34 -17.07 -4.06
C ASP A 40 -0.96 -16.43 -3.92
N VAL A 41 -0.88 -15.21 -3.39
CA VAL A 41 0.38 -14.51 -3.10
C VAL A 41 1.23 -15.33 -2.13
N ARG A 42 0.63 -15.84 -1.05
CA ARG A 42 1.36 -16.67 -0.07
C ARG A 42 1.86 -17.98 -0.68
N GLN A 43 1.06 -18.65 -1.51
CA GLN A 43 1.45 -19.87 -2.19
C GLN A 43 2.60 -19.63 -3.19
N GLU A 44 2.57 -18.50 -3.88
CA GLU A 44 3.62 -18.15 -4.82
C GLU A 44 4.95 -17.83 -4.11
N VAL A 45 4.90 -17.16 -2.96
CA VAL A 45 6.09 -16.95 -2.11
C VAL A 45 6.63 -18.28 -1.61
N GLU A 46 5.78 -19.18 -1.15
CA GLU A 46 6.16 -20.54 -0.72
C GLU A 46 6.81 -21.35 -1.84
N ARG A 47 6.26 -21.26 -3.06
CA ARG A 47 6.80 -21.94 -4.25
C ARG A 47 8.17 -21.41 -4.67
N ARG A 48 8.40 -20.10 -4.52
CA ARG A 48 9.67 -19.43 -4.86
C ARG A 48 10.72 -19.54 -3.77
N ALA A 49 10.34 -19.90 -2.55
CA ALA A 49 11.26 -19.93 -1.42
C ALA A 49 12.39 -20.94 -1.66
N PRO A 50 13.66 -20.56 -1.44
CA PRO A 50 14.78 -21.50 -1.51
C PRO A 50 14.59 -22.59 -0.45
N ARG A 51 14.95 -23.82 -0.78
CA ARG A 51 14.80 -24.98 0.11
C ARG A 51 16.15 -25.64 0.37
N ALA A 52 16.32 -26.12 1.60
CA ALA A 52 17.44 -26.96 1.98
C ALA A 52 17.25 -28.39 1.43
N GLN A 53 18.29 -29.21 1.53
CA GLN A 53 18.26 -30.60 1.04
C GLN A 53 17.18 -31.46 1.71
N ASP A 54 16.79 -31.11 2.92
CA ASP A 54 15.70 -31.76 3.67
C ASP A 54 14.30 -31.25 3.30
N GLY A 55 14.19 -30.32 2.34
CA GLY A 55 12.94 -29.76 1.86
C GLY A 55 12.38 -28.61 2.69
N ARG A 56 13.05 -28.20 3.79
CA ARG A 56 12.63 -27.03 4.59
C ARG A 56 12.93 -25.72 3.84
N PRO A 57 12.05 -24.70 3.92
CA PRO A 57 12.36 -23.38 3.39
C PRO A 57 13.56 -22.75 4.12
N ILE A 58 14.37 -21.99 3.40
CA ILE A 58 15.52 -21.25 3.96
C ILE A 58 15.10 -19.79 4.15
N ASP A 59 15.35 -19.24 5.34
CA ASP A 59 15.18 -17.82 5.64
C ASP A 59 16.28 -17.01 4.92
N PRO A 60 15.94 -16.11 3.99
CA PRO A 60 16.94 -15.33 3.23
C PRO A 60 17.78 -14.38 4.10
N ASN A 61 17.28 -13.96 5.27
CA ASN A 61 18.01 -13.05 6.16
C ASN A 61 19.09 -13.78 6.95
N THR A 62 18.84 -15.04 7.33
CA THR A 62 19.75 -15.83 8.17
C THR A 62 20.51 -16.91 7.40
N ASN A 63 20.08 -17.22 6.17
CA ASN A 63 20.54 -18.36 5.35
C ASN A 63 20.46 -19.71 6.08
N ARG A 64 19.47 -19.86 6.98
CA ARG A 64 19.24 -21.09 7.73
C ARG A 64 17.90 -21.70 7.35
N PRO A 65 17.77 -23.04 7.37
CA PRO A 65 16.47 -23.69 7.29
C PRO A 65 15.55 -23.16 8.40
N ILE A 66 14.29 -22.89 8.04
CA ILE A 66 13.25 -22.47 8.97
C ILE A 66 12.74 -23.69 9.72
N ASP A 67 12.71 -23.59 11.05
CA ASP A 67 12.15 -24.63 11.90
C ASP A 67 10.67 -24.37 12.18
N GLY A 68 9.82 -25.32 11.78
CA GLY A 68 8.37 -25.24 11.96
C GLY A 68 7.65 -24.49 10.84
N LYS A 69 6.55 -23.83 11.18
CA LYS A 69 5.69 -23.15 10.19
C LYS A 69 6.27 -21.77 9.86
N PRO A 70 6.69 -21.50 8.61
CA PRO A 70 7.25 -20.21 8.23
C PRO A 70 6.22 -19.09 8.30
N ASP A 71 6.65 -17.92 8.76
CA ASP A 71 5.87 -16.69 8.72
C ASP A 71 6.15 -15.94 7.41
N LEU A 72 5.16 -15.16 6.94
CA LEU A 72 5.29 -14.34 5.75
C LEU A 72 5.83 -12.97 6.15
N GLY A 73 7.12 -12.73 5.90
CA GLY A 73 7.81 -11.47 6.18
C GLY A 73 7.89 -10.55 4.96
N HIS A 74 8.15 -9.27 5.18
CA HIS A 74 8.42 -8.31 4.10
C HIS A 74 9.90 -8.38 3.72
N LYS A 75 10.21 -8.32 2.43
CA LYS A 75 11.59 -8.08 2.00
C LYS A 75 12.05 -6.69 2.42
N THR A 76 13.34 -6.53 2.70
CA THR A 76 13.94 -5.22 3.02
C THR A 76 13.54 -4.16 2.00
N GLY A 77 13.10 -2.99 2.46
CA GLY A 77 12.64 -1.88 1.63
C GLY A 77 11.17 -1.98 1.16
N ASN A 78 10.50 -3.11 1.39
CA ASN A 78 9.08 -3.29 1.11
C ASN A 78 8.26 -3.32 2.40
N GLU A 79 8.77 -2.72 3.48
CA GLU A 79 8.05 -2.68 4.76
C GLU A 79 6.72 -1.95 4.59
N HIS A 80 5.69 -2.38 5.31
CA HIS A 80 4.37 -1.75 5.24
C HIS A 80 4.42 -0.24 5.44
N ARG A 81 5.26 0.25 6.37
CA ARG A 81 5.43 1.69 6.61
C ARG A 81 5.99 2.42 5.38
N THR A 82 6.99 1.86 4.73
CA THR A 82 7.63 2.41 3.51
C THR A 82 6.61 2.46 2.36
N GLU A 83 5.91 1.36 2.14
CA GLU A 83 4.90 1.24 1.08
C GLU A 83 3.68 2.13 1.35
N ALA A 84 3.22 2.23 2.59
CA ALA A 84 2.12 3.09 2.98
C ALA A 84 2.47 4.58 2.84
N ALA A 85 3.72 4.96 3.14
CA ALA A 85 4.19 6.33 2.92
C ALA A 85 4.24 6.68 1.42
N SER A 86 4.79 5.79 0.59
CA SER A 86 4.82 5.95 -0.88
C SER A 86 3.40 6.03 -1.46
N ALA A 87 2.52 5.12 -1.04
CA ALA A 87 1.13 5.11 -1.50
C ALA A 87 0.37 6.37 -1.07
N LYS A 88 0.68 6.92 0.11
CA LYS A 88 0.12 8.21 0.56
C LYS A 88 0.62 9.38 -0.31
N SER A 89 1.92 9.44 -0.62
CA SER A 89 2.47 10.50 -1.48
C SER A 89 1.94 10.42 -2.92
N GLU A 90 1.66 9.20 -3.39
CA GLU A 90 1.06 8.94 -4.69
C GLU A 90 -0.49 9.13 -4.69
N GLY A 91 -1.10 9.36 -3.54
CA GLY A 91 -2.56 9.57 -3.42
C GLY A 91 -3.41 8.31 -3.61
N LEU A 92 -2.85 7.11 -3.37
CA LEU A 92 -3.59 5.85 -3.53
C LEU A 92 -4.69 5.71 -2.48
N ALA A 93 -5.85 5.22 -2.93
CA ALA A 93 -6.89 4.74 -2.05
C ALA A 93 -6.50 3.39 -1.41
N GLN A 94 -7.12 3.04 -0.28
CA GLN A 94 -6.87 1.76 0.42
C GLN A 94 -7.00 0.53 -0.48
N LYS A 95 -7.97 0.52 -1.41
CA LYS A 95 -8.11 -0.61 -2.34
C LYS A 95 -6.90 -0.76 -3.26
N GLN A 96 -6.41 0.34 -3.83
CA GLN A 96 -5.23 0.34 -4.70
C GLN A 96 -3.98 -0.06 -3.91
N PHE A 97 -3.87 0.40 -2.66
CA PHE A 97 -2.80 -0.03 -1.77
C PHE A 97 -2.87 -1.54 -1.46
N ASN A 98 -4.07 -2.07 -1.21
CA ASN A 98 -4.27 -3.51 -1.00
C ASN A 98 -3.85 -4.31 -2.24
N ASP A 99 -4.22 -3.86 -3.43
CA ASP A 99 -3.85 -4.52 -4.68
C ASP A 99 -2.32 -4.43 -4.90
N ARG A 100 -1.70 -3.27 -4.63
CA ARG A 100 -0.25 -3.06 -4.69
C ARG A 100 0.54 -3.94 -3.70
N MET A 101 -0.01 -4.19 -2.52
CA MET A 101 0.61 -5.06 -1.53
C MET A 101 0.36 -6.55 -1.81
N ASN A 102 -0.62 -6.92 -2.63
CA ASN A 102 -0.79 -8.31 -3.07
C ASN A 102 0.16 -8.68 -4.23
N ASN A 103 1.45 -8.39 -4.04
CA ASN A 103 2.53 -8.77 -4.95
C ASN A 103 3.52 -9.72 -4.22
N PRO A 104 3.72 -10.96 -4.68
CA PRO A 104 4.63 -11.92 -4.04
C PRO A 104 6.09 -11.43 -3.99
N ASP A 105 6.51 -10.53 -4.88
CA ASP A 105 7.88 -10.03 -4.91
C ASP A 105 8.25 -9.22 -3.66
N LYS A 106 7.26 -8.74 -2.91
CA LYS A 106 7.43 -7.95 -1.68
C LYS A 106 7.66 -8.80 -0.43
N TYR A 107 7.48 -10.12 -0.53
CA TYR A 107 7.48 -11.00 0.62
C TYR A 107 8.52 -12.12 0.51
N GLN A 108 8.89 -12.64 1.66
CA GLN A 108 9.73 -13.81 1.80
C GLN A 108 9.26 -14.65 2.99
N LEU A 109 9.62 -15.94 2.99
CA LEU A 109 9.41 -16.79 4.15
C LEU A 109 10.52 -16.51 5.16
N GLU A 110 10.14 -16.27 6.40
CA GLU A 110 11.07 -15.99 7.49
C GLU A 110 10.82 -16.90 8.67
N ASP A 111 11.88 -17.15 9.44
CA ASP A 111 11.74 -17.87 10.69
C ASP A 111 10.84 -17.06 11.66
N PRO A 112 9.80 -17.66 12.27
CA PRO A 112 8.87 -16.95 13.14
C PRO A 112 9.55 -16.22 14.30
N SER A 113 10.64 -16.77 14.84
CA SER A 113 11.40 -16.17 15.94
C SER A 113 12.14 -14.92 15.45
N SER A 114 12.75 -15.01 14.26
CA SER A 114 13.45 -13.89 13.63
C SER A 114 12.49 -12.77 13.21
N ASN A 115 11.37 -13.11 12.58
CA ASN A 115 10.37 -12.14 12.11
C ASN A 115 9.71 -11.38 13.28
N ARG A 116 9.21 -12.10 14.29
CA ARG A 116 8.50 -11.48 15.43
C ARG A 116 9.38 -10.61 16.33
N SER A 117 10.68 -10.80 16.24
CA SER A 117 11.65 -10.01 17.01
C SER A 117 12.00 -8.67 16.35
N HIS A 118 11.49 -8.38 15.14
CA HIS A 118 11.81 -7.18 14.33
C HIS A 118 13.33 -6.95 14.19
N ARG A 119 14.14 -8.02 14.31
CA ARG A 119 15.61 -7.93 14.36
C ARG A 119 16.23 -7.41 13.08
N PHE A 120 15.55 -7.58 11.96
CA PHE A 120 16.01 -7.18 10.62
C PHE A 120 15.21 -6.03 10.03
N GLU A 121 14.27 -5.45 10.79
CA GLU A 121 13.60 -4.22 10.38
C GLU A 121 14.47 -3.00 10.70
N LYS A 122 14.48 -2.01 9.81
CA LYS A 122 15.08 -0.70 10.11
C LYS A 122 14.31 -0.08 11.29
N LYS A 123 14.98 0.01 12.44
CA LYS A 123 14.48 0.80 13.57
C LYS A 123 14.45 2.28 13.18
N PRO A 124 13.40 3.03 13.59
CA PRO A 124 13.27 4.45 13.31
C PRO A 124 14.37 5.28 13.97
#